data_AF-A0A934BT61-F1
#
_entry.id   AF-A0A934BT61-F1
#
_cell.length_a   1.000
_cell.length_b   1.000
_cell.length_c   1.000
_cell.angle_alpha   90.00
_cell.angle_beta   90.00
_cell.angle_gamma   90.00
#
_symmetry.space_group_name_H-M   'P 1'
#
loop_
_entity.id
_entity.type
_entity.pdbx_description
1 polymer ?
#
loop_
_entity_poly.entity_id
_entity_poly.type
_entity_poly.pdbx_seq_one_letter_code
_entity_poly.pdbx_strand_id
1 'polypeptide(L)'
;MNLPPFGQVNQNSPARGRRRLQRTSESHAFTLVEILMASVVMAIVIGGLLTMILQSRRMTEGSILQNATVNIVQGYLEQMKNMDYDALSVSPASGTATIPTQIDESTADPLTLSNGSPPTSLPPVGSSPTGAVDNVKTIAIKWPASNPADTLILNIWVWVEDLTGSATNVAQAKAITMVYTYAIRDGGRLRGSRGSIRSIRSVVPTF
;
A
#
# COMPACT_ATOMS: atom_id res chain seq x y z
N MET A 1 -16.22 22.67 42.78
CA MET A 1 -14.93 22.10 42.31
C MET A 1 -13.96 23.26 42.22
N ASN A 2 -12.93 23.24 43.07
CA ASN A 2 -12.11 24.39 43.45
C ASN A 2 -11.16 24.87 42.35
N LEU A 3 -11.17 26.18 42.09
CA LEU A 3 -10.12 26.92 41.39
C LEU A 3 -9.06 27.36 42.42
N PRO A 4 -7.75 27.28 42.10
CA PRO A 4 -6.73 27.94 42.91
C PRO A 4 -6.57 29.44 42.54
N PRO A 5 -6.13 30.28 43.51
CA PRO A 5 -6.21 31.74 43.40
C PRO A 5 -4.92 32.39 42.88
N PHE A 6 -5.11 33.63 42.44
CA PHE A 6 -4.08 34.61 42.11
C PHE A 6 -3.09 34.86 43.27
N GLY A 7 -1.79 34.85 42.95
CA GLY A 7 -0.73 35.43 43.79
C GLY A 7 0.04 36.46 42.98
N GLN A 8 -0.14 37.74 43.30
CA GLN A 8 0.68 38.86 42.83
C GLN A 8 1.70 39.29 43.91
N VAL A 9 2.66 40.10 43.44
CA VAL A 9 3.48 41.12 44.13
C VAL A 9 4.76 40.65 44.84
N ASN A 10 5.95 40.99 44.31
CA ASN A 10 6.71 42.21 44.67
C ASN A 10 8.02 42.30 43.85
N GLN A 11 8.18 43.30 42.98
CA GLN A 11 8.92 44.57 43.16
C GLN A 11 10.43 44.46 43.43
N ASN A 12 11.16 45.04 42.47
CA ASN A 12 12.34 45.90 42.63
C ASN A 12 13.63 45.30 43.21
N SER A 13 14.58 45.06 42.32
CA SER A 13 15.98 45.46 42.53
C SER A 13 16.65 45.83 41.20
N PRO A 14 17.05 47.09 40.99
CA PRO A 14 17.86 47.49 39.85
C PRO A 14 19.34 47.33 40.18
N ALA A 15 19.95 46.23 39.72
CA ALA A 15 21.39 46.03 39.81
C ALA A 15 22.02 46.01 38.42
N ARG A 16 22.39 47.22 38.00
CA ARG A 16 23.62 47.59 37.29
C ARG A 16 24.46 46.43 36.72
N GLY A 17 24.68 46.51 35.42
CA GLY A 17 26.03 46.39 34.89
C GLY A 17 26.47 44.98 34.52
N ARG A 18 26.30 44.65 33.25
CA ARG A 18 27.45 44.43 32.36
C ARG A 18 26.93 44.43 30.93
N ARG A 19 27.18 45.54 30.23
CA ARG A 19 27.26 45.54 28.77
C ARG A 19 28.30 44.49 28.40
N ARG A 20 27.85 43.27 28.10
CA ARG A 20 28.68 42.31 27.40
C ARG A 20 28.96 42.94 26.06
N LEU A 21 30.22 43.35 25.91
CA LEU A 21 30.88 43.75 24.68
C LEU A 21 30.22 43.02 23.51
N GLN A 22 29.57 43.80 22.64
CA GLN A 22 29.33 43.37 21.28
C GLN A 22 30.69 42.93 20.75
N ARG A 23 30.87 41.62 20.67
CA ARG A 23 32.00 41.02 19.99
C ARG A 23 31.83 41.45 18.55
N THR A 24 32.55 42.51 18.17
CA THR A 24 32.69 42.94 16.78
C THR A 24 33.15 41.70 16.03
N SER A 25 32.28 41.17 15.21
CA SER A 25 32.59 40.10 14.27
C SER A 25 33.76 40.61 13.43
N GLU A 26 34.96 40.08 13.67
CA GLU A 26 36.11 40.32 12.81
C GLU A 26 35.69 39.90 11.41
N SER A 27 35.56 40.88 10.52
CA SER A 27 35.16 40.66 9.14
C SER A 27 36.41 40.15 8.41
N HIS A 28 36.69 38.86 8.55
CA HIS A 28 37.72 38.19 7.76
C HIS A 28 37.21 38.14 6.32
N ALA A 29 37.90 38.84 5.42
CA ALA A 29 37.62 38.80 4.01
C ALA A 29 37.96 37.40 3.48
N PHE A 30 36.96 36.68 2.96
CA PHE A 30 37.17 35.36 2.36
C PHE A 30 38.04 35.46 1.12
N THR A 31 38.96 34.52 0.98
CA THR A 31 39.77 34.41 -0.24
C THR A 31 38.91 33.88 -1.38
N LEU A 32 39.24 34.28 -2.62
CA LEU A 32 38.54 33.82 -3.82
C LEU A 32 38.52 32.29 -3.91
N VAL A 33 39.58 31.62 -3.47
CA VAL A 33 39.71 30.15 -3.47
C VAL A 33 38.71 29.50 -2.50
N GLU A 34 38.52 30.04 -1.30
CA GLU A 34 37.56 29.52 -0.33
C GLU A 34 36.13 29.59 -0.85
N ILE A 35 35.77 30.71 -1.52
CA ILE A 35 34.44 30.88 -2.12
C ILE A 35 34.24 29.87 -3.26
N LEU A 36 35.24 29.65 -4.11
CA LEU A 36 35.16 28.64 -5.17
C LEU A 36 35.00 27.24 -4.60
N MET A 37 35.79 26.86 -3.59
CA MET A 37 35.66 25.54 -2.96
C MET A 37 34.31 25.37 -2.25
N ALA A 38 33.85 26.39 -1.52
CA ALA A 38 32.53 26.38 -0.91
C ALA A 38 31.40 26.23 -1.95
N SER A 39 31.51 26.92 -3.08
CA SER A 39 30.52 26.83 -4.16
C SER A 39 30.47 25.44 -4.79
N VAL A 40 31.61 24.78 -4.98
CA VAL A 40 31.69 23.41 -5.51
C VAL A 40 31.08 22.41 -4.53
N VAL A 41 31.44 22.50 -3.25
CA VAL A 41 30.87 21.63 -2.20
C VAL A 41 29.36 21.84 -2.10
N MET A 42 28.90 23.09 -2.13
CA MET A 42 27.48 23.42 -2.09
C MET A 42 26.74 22.85 -3.31
N ALA A 43 27.32 22.93 -4.51
CA ALA A 43 26.74 22.35 -5.73
C ALA A 43 26.58 20.83 -5.62
N ILE A 44 27.57 20.13 -5.07
CA ILE A 44 27.50 18.68 -4.84
C ILE A 44 26.39 18.34 -3.84
N VAL A 45 26.29 19.10 -2.74
CA VAL A 45 25.24 18.89 -1.72
C VAL A 45 23.85 19.11 -2.30
N ILE A 46 23.63 20.20 -3.04
CA ILE A 46 22.34 20.47 -3.68
C ILE A 46 21.99 19.37 -4.68
N GLY A 47 22.96 18.92 -5.49
CA GLY A 47 22.79 17.80 -6.41
C GLY A 47 22.35 16.52 -5.69
N GLY A 48 22.99 16.18 -4.57
CA GLY A 48 22.61 15.03 -3.75
C GLY A 48 21.24 15.14 -3.10
N LEU A 49 20.85 16.34 -2.66
CA LEU A 49 19.51 16.56 -2.09
C LEU A 49 18.41 16.40 -3.14
N LEU A 50 18.62 16.89 -4.36
CA LEU A 50 17.66 16.74 -5.45
C LEU A 50 17.42 15.26 -5.81
N THR A 51 18.48 14.45 -5.89
CA THR A 51 18.33 13.01 -6.17
C THR A 51 17.60 12.30 -5.04
N MET A 52 17.90 12.64 -3.78
CA MET A 52 17.21 12.09 -2.61
C MET A 52 15.72 12.42 -2.60
N ILE A 53 15.33 13.66 -2.94
CA ILE A 53 13.91 14.07 -3.01
C ILE A 53 13.17 13.28 -4.10
N LEU A 54 13.78 13.12 -5.28
CA LEU A 54 13.18 12.35 -6.38
C LEU A 54 13.02 10.86 -6.01
N GLN A 55 14.02 10.29 -5.34
CA GLN A 55 13.96 8.91 -4.85
C GLN A 55 12.88 8.73 -3.77
N SER A 56 12.78 9.68 -2.84
CA SER A 56 11.77 9.66 -1.77
C SER A 56 10.35 9.65 -2.35
N ARG A 57 10.06 10.49 -3.35
CA ARG A 57 8.75 10.52 -4.01
C ARG A 57 8.38 9.16 -4.63
N ARG A 58 9.30 8.55 -5.37
CA ARG A 58 9.09 7.23 -6.00
C ARG A 58 8.81 6.15 -4.97
N MET A 59 9.50 6.19 -3.82
CA MET A 59 9.26 5.26 -2.72
C MET A 59 7.87 5.45 -2.10
N THR A 60 7.44 6.70 -1.91
CA THR A 60 6.10 7.00 -1.40
C THR A 60 5.01 6.55 -2.37
N GLU A 61 5.14 6.84 -3.66
CA GLU A 61 4.19 6.38 -4.69
C GLU A 61 4.09 4.85 -4.72
N GLY A 62 5.23 4.15 -4.72
CA GLY A 62 5.24 2.68 -4.66
C GLY A 62 4.55 2.12 -3.41
N SER A 63 4.75 2.76 -2.26
CA SER A 63 4.11 2.37 -1.00
C SER A 63 2.59 2.58 -1.02
N ILE A 64 2.12 3.70 -1.58
CA ILE A 64 0.68 3.98 -1.74
C ILE A 64 0.03 2.90 -2.61
N LEU A 65 0.65 2.55 -3.75
CA LEU A 65 0.13 1.57 -4.68
C LEU A 65 0.08 0.15 -4.10
N GLN A 66 1.13 -0.23 -3.39
CA GLN A 66 1.19 -1.50 -2.69
C GLN A 66 0.10 -1.59 -1.61
N ASN A 67 -0.04 -0.54 -0.79
CA ASN A 67 -1.06 -0.49 0.26
C ASN A 67 -2.48 -0.55 -0.34
N ALA A 68 -2.75 0.26 -1.37
CA ALA A 68 -4.01 0.23 -2.09
C ALA A 68 -4.34 -1.17 -2.63
N THR A 69 -3.38 -1.82 -3.30
CA THR A 69 -3.55 -3.17 -3.84
C THR A 69 -3.93 -4.18 -2.76
N VAL A 70 -3.23 -4.16 -1.63
CA VAL A 70 -3.51 -5.07 -0.51
C VAL A 70 -4.89 -4.82 0.06
N ASN A 71 -5.29 -3.56 0.25
CA ASN A 71 -6.61 -3.22 0.76
C ASN A 71 -7.73 -3.65 -0.18
N ILE A 72 -7.54 -3.51 -1.50
CA ILE A 72 -8.51 -3.95 -2.51
C ILE A 72 -8.68 -5.47 -2.46
N VAL A 73 -7.57 -6.22 -2.52
CA VAL A 73 -7.61 -7.70 -2.47
C VAL A 73 -8.20 -8.19 -1.15
N GLN A 74 -7.84 -7.55 -0.04
CA GLN A 74 -8.41 -7.84 1.27
C GLN A 74 -9.91 -7.52 1.32
N GLY A 75 -10.35 -6.42 0.71
CA GLY A 75 -11.77 -6.06 0.61
C GLY A 75 -12.58 -7.14 -0.09
N TYR A 76 -12.13 -7.64 -1.25
CA TYR A 76 -12.76 -8.77 -1.92
C TYR A 76 -12.77 -10.03 -1.06
N LEU A 77 -11.65 -10.33 -0.39
CA LEU A 77 -11.57 -11.50 0.47
C LEU A 77 -12.57 -11.44 1.63
N GLU A 78 -12.70 -10.27 2.28
CA GLU A 78 -13.65 -10.08 3.37
C GLU A 78 -15.09 -10.14 2.89
N GLN A 79 -15.42 -9.58 1.72
CA GLN A 79 -16.73 -9.77 1.10
C GLN A 79 -17.02 -11.27 0.90
N MET A 80 -16.06 -12.04 0.37
CA MET A 80 -16.22 -13.47 0.16
C MET A 80 -16.41 -14.26 1.47
N LYS A 81 -15.70 -13.88 2.54
CA LYS A 81 -15.86 -14.47 3.86
C LYS A 81 -17.24 -14.19 4.46
N ASN A 82 -17.80 -13.01 4.17
CA ASN A 82 -19.08 -12.55 4.72
C ASN A 82 -20.31 -12.98 3.90
N MET A 83 -20.16 -13.54 2.69
CA MET A 83 -21.30 -14.11 1.93
C MET A 83 -21.94 -15.28 2.67
N ASP A 84 -22.94 -15.98 2.14
CA ASP A 84 -23.39 -17.27 2.69
C ASP A 84 -22.46 -18.43 2.26
N TYR A 85 -22.40 -19.49 3.08
CA TYR A 85 -21.50 -20.62 2.81
C TYR A 85 -21.87 -21.32 1.50
N ASP A 86 -23.16 -21.47 1.23
CA ASP A 86 -23.69 -22.10 0.01
C ASP A 86 -23.60 -21.18 -1.21
N ALA A 87 -23.53 -19.86 -1.01
CA ALA A 87 -23.34 -18.89 -2.08
C ALA A 87 -21.90 -18.91 -2.65
N LEU A 88 -20.92 -19.37 -1.87
CA LEU A 88 -19.55 -19.59 -2.34
C LEU A 88 -19.47 -20.85 -3.20
N SER A 89 -19.51 -20.65 -4.52
CA SER A 89 -19.25 -21.74 -5.47
C SER A 89 -17.80 -22.24 -5.35
N VAL A 90 -17.62 -23.55 -5.43
CA VAL A 90 -16.29 -24.18 -5.51
C VAL A 90 -15.73 -23.93 -6.91
N SER A 91 -14.41 -23.74 -7.00
CA SER A 91 -13.70 -23.58 -8.27
C SER A 91 -14.06 -24.73 -9.21
N PRO A 92 -14.66 -24.42 -10.37
CA PRO A 92 -15.12 -25.44 -11.29
C PRO A 92 -13.92 -26.05 -12.03
N ALA A 93 -14.16 -27.19 -12.69
CA ALA A 93 -13.23 -27.70 -13.69
C ALA A 93 -13.14 -26.77 -14.92
N SER A 94 -14.18 -25.97 -15.17
CA SER A 94 -14.29 -24.99 -16.27
C SER A 94 -14.86 -23.63 -15.79
N GLY A 95 -14.17 -22.55 -16.12
CA GLY A 95 -14.15 -21.27 -15.37
C GLY A 95 -15.34 -20.35 -15.61
N THR A 96 -16.52 -20.83 -15.30
CA THR A 96 -17.78 -20.09 -15.51
C THR A 96 -18.44 -19.65 -14.22
N ALA A 97 -17.98 -20.14 -13.06
CA ALA A 97 -18.52 -19.73 -11.77
C ALA A 97 -18.07 -18.32 -11.42
N THR A 98 -19.02 -17.43 -11.17
CA THR A 98 -18.77 -16.04 -10.77
C THR A 98 -19.22 -15.82 -9.35
N ILE A 99 -18.44 -15.02 -8.63
CA ILE A 99 -18.75 -14.58 -7.28
C ILE A 99 -19.20 -13.12 -7.35
N PRO A 100 -20.39 -12.79 -6.81
CA PRO A 100 -20.91 -11.42 -6.82
C PRO A 100 -20.20 -10.58 -5.76
N THR A 101 -19.08 -9.97 -6.16
CA THR A 101 -18.36 -8.96 -5.36
C THR A 101 -18.67 -7.55 -5.86
N GLN A 102 -18.32 -6.56 -5.05
CA GLN A 102 -18.45 -5.13 -5.37
C GLN A 102 -17.13 -4.42 -5.11
N ILE A 103 -16.78 -3.42 -5.92
CA ILE A 103 -15.56 -2.61 -5.70
C ILE A 103 -15.82 -1.45 -4.71
N ASP A 104 -17.05 -1.00 -4.61
CA ASP A 104 -17.56 -0.02 -3.66
C ASP A 104 -19.00 -0.40 -3.24
N GLU A 105 -19.70 0.45 -2.48
CA GLU A 105 -21.04 0.16 -1.94
C GLU A 105 -22.15 -0.05 -3.01
N SER A 106 -21.88 0.29 -4.27
CA SER A 106 -22.89 0.34 -5.33
C SER A 106 -22.44 -0.26 -6.67
N THR A 107 -21.14 -0.37 -6.88
CA THR A 107 -20.55 -0.81 -8.14
C THR A 107 -20.26 -2.31 -8.08
N ALA A 108 -21.12 -3.09 -8.74
CA ALA A 108 -20.90 -4.52 -8.94
C ALA A 108 -19.61 -4.77 -9.71
N ASP A 109 -18.78 -5.64 -9.16
CA ASP A 109 -17.50 -6.01 -9.74
C ASP A 109 -17.22 -7.50 -9.47
N PRO A 110 -17.93 -8.41 -10.18
CA PRO A 110 -17.84 -9.83 -9.92
C PRO A 110 -16.44 -10.39 -10.20
N LEU A 111 -16.10 -11.46 -9.49
CA LEU A 111 -14.88 -12.24 -9.70
C LEU A 111 -15.21 -13.59 -10.29
N THR A 112 -14.61 -13.92 -11.43
CA THR A 112 -14.73 -15.24 -12.05
C THR A 112 -13.70 -16.18 -11.45
N LEU A 113 -14.14 -17.37 -11.05
CA LEU A 113 -13.29 -18.38 -10.45
C LEU A 113 -12.37 -19.02 -11.50
N SER A 114 -11.13 -19.20 -11.10
CA SER A 114 -10.12 -19.97 -11.81
C SER A 114 -10.43 -21.47 -11.76
N ASN A 115 -9.90 -22.18 -12.75
CA ASN A 115 -10.04 -23.62 -12.92
C ASN A 115 -9.01 -24.38 -12.10
N GLY A 116 -9.39 -25.60 -11.70
CA GLY A 116 -8.48 -26.55 -11.06
C GLY A 116 -7.98 -26.05 -9.71
N SER A 117 -6.73 -26.33 -9.42
CA SER A 117 -6.11 -26.01 -8.13
C SER A 117 -5.32 -24.71 -8.17
N PRO A 118 -5.23 -23.97 -7.05
CA PRO A 118 -4.39 -22.79 -6.95
C PRO A 118 -2.91 -23.17 -7.19
N PRO A 119 -2.12 -22.25 -7.74
CA PRO A 119 -0.71 -22.52 -8.01
C PRO A 119 0.07 -22.65 -6.69
N THR A 120 1.02 -23.60 -6.66
CA THR A 120 1.92 -23.81 -5.50
C THR A 120 3.04 -22.77 -5.41
N SER A 121 3.21 -21.95 -6.46
CA SER A 121 4.16 -20.84 -6.50
C SER A 121 3.56 -19.63 -7.21
N LEU A 122 4.00 -18.42 -6.86
CA LEU A 122 3.47 -17.21 -7.47
C LEU A 122 3.91 -17.11 -8.94
N PRO A 123 2.99 -16.80 -9.87
CA PRO A 123 3.31 -16.65 -11.29
C PRO A 123 4.26 -15.45 -11.49
N PRO A 124 5.16 -15.50 -12.49
CA PRO A 124 5.87 -14.32 -12.95
C PRO A 124 4.91 -13.17 -13.29
N VAL A 125 5.35 -11.93 -13.08
CA VAL A 125 4.55 -10.76 -13.50
C VAL A 125 4.39 -10.78 -15.02
N GLY A 126 3.17 -10.57 -15.50
CA GLY A 126 2.84 -10.64 -16.93
C GLY A 126 2.56 -12.04 -17.44
N SER A 127 2.46 -13.03 -16.55
CA SER A 127 1.99 -14.38 -16.88
C SER A 127 0.85 -14.79 -15.96
N SER A 128 -0.07 -15.60 -16.48
CA SER A 128 -1.19 -16.15 -15.73
C SER A 128 -0.90 -17.61 -15.37
N PRO A 129 -1.25 -18.08 -14.15
CA PRO A 129 -1.13 -19.48 -13.80
C PRO A 129 -1.98 -20.38 -14.71
N THR A 130 -1.59 -21.64 -14.88
CA THR A 130 -2.37 -22.61 -15.65
C THR A 130 -3.77 -22.77 -15.06
N GLY A 131 -4.79 -22.67 -15.91
CA GLY A 131 -6.20 -22.74 -15.49
C GLY A 131 -6.72 -21.47 -14.81
N ALA A 132 -5.89 -20.44 -14.63
CA ALA A 132 -6.33 -19.21 -14.02
C ALA A 132 -7.23 -18.40 -14.96
N VAL A 133 -8.29 -17.80 -14.42
CA VAL A 133 -9.16 -16.87 -15.14
C VAL A 133 -8.80 -15.45 -14.75
N ASP A 134 -8.37 -14.65 -15.71
CA ASP A 134 -7.89 -13.29 -15.47
C ASP A 134 -9.06 -12.36 -15.06
N ASN A 135 -9.06 -11.92 -13.80
CA ASN A 135 -9.91 -10.81 -13.36
C ASN A 135 -9.09 -9.52 -13.35
N VAL A 136 -9.06 -8.83 -14.49
CA VAL A 136 -8.31 -7.57 -14.64
C VAL A 136 -9.13 -6.42 -14.08
N LYS A 137 -8.62 -5.75 -13.06
CA LYS A 137 -9.22 -4.57 -12.43
C LYS A 137 -8.37 -3.34 -12.71
N THR A 138 -9.04 -2.24 -13.06
CA THR A 138 -8.41 -0.97 -13.39
C THR A 138 -8.93 0.09 -12.42
N ILE A 139 -8.03 0.60 -11.56
CA ILE A 139 -8.42 1.39 -10.40
C ILE A 139 -7.66 2.72 -10.43
N ALA A 140 -8.40 3.82 -10.40
CA ALA A 140 -7.81 5.15 -10.35
C ALA A 140 -7.33 5.45 -8.93
N ILE A 141 -6.03 5.69 -8.75
CA ILE A 141 -5.48 6.04 -7.43
C ILE A 141 -5.71 7.52 -7.13
N LYS A 142 -5.81 8.34 -8.17
CA LYS A 142 -6.08 9.77 -8.08
C LYS A 142 -7.33 10.11 -8.88
N TRP A 143 -8.24 10.86 -8.25
CA TRP A 143 -9.40 11.41 -8.93
C TRP A 143 -9.11 12.85 -9.41
N PRO A 144 -9.53 13.23 -10.64
CA PRO A 144 -10.12 12.39 -11.67
C PRO A 144 -9.09 11.46 -12.33
N ALA A 145 -9.55 10.31 -12.83
CA ALA A 145 -8.75 9.30 -13.51
C ALA A 145 -8.32 9.73 -14.93
N SER A 146 -7.75 10.92 -15.07
CA SER A 146 -7.46 11.52 -16.38
C SER A 146 -6.10 11.11 -16.96
N ASN A 147 -5.23 10.48 -16.15
CA ASN A 147 -3.90 10.06 -16.58
C ASN A 147 -3.72 8.54 -16.41
N PRO A 148 -3.40 7.78 -17.48
CA PRO A 148 -3.11 6.36 -17.38
C PRO A 148 -1.90 6.05 -16.47
N ALA A 149 -1.04 7.02 -16.20
CA ALA A 149 0.06 6.87 -15.23
C ALA A 149 -0.43 6.78 -13.77
N ASP A 150 -1.63 7.29 -13.47
CA ASP A 150 -2.23 7.32 -12.13
C ASP A 150 -3.23 6.17 -11.92
N THR A 151 -3.11 5.11 -12.73
CA THR A 151 -4.03 3.96 -12.76
C THR A 151 -3.32 2.69 -12.33
N LEU A 152 -3.89 1.99 -11.35
CA LEU A 152 -3.47 0.66 -10.91
C LEU A 152 -4.15 -0.37 -11.80
N ILE A 153 -3.34 -1.20 -12.46
CA ILE A 153 -3.82 -2.39 -13.16
C ILE A 153 -3.49 -3.60 -12.29
N LEU A 154 -4.52 -4.30 -11.85
CA LEU A 154 -4.45 -5.42 -10.94
C LEU A 154 -5.04 -6.66 -11.64
N ASN A 155 -4.25 -7.72 -11.76
CA ASN A 155 -4.76 -9.03 -12.18
C ASN A 155 -5.02 -9.86 -10.94
N ILE A 156 -6.24 -10.36 -10.78
CA ILE A 156 -6.65 -11.21 -9.67
C ILE A 156 -7.06 -12.57 -10.22
N TRP A 157 -6.60 -13.62 -9.57
CA TRP A 157 -7.01 -15.00 -9.81
C TRP A 157 -7.52 -15.60 -8.51
N VAL A 158 -8.71 -16.20 -8.56
CA VAL A 158 -9.41 -16.67 -7.36
C VAL A 158 -9.71 -18.15 -7.50
N TRP A 159 -9.34 -18.92 -6.48
CA TRP A 159 -9.74 -20.32 -6.33
C TRP A 159 -10.55 -20.51 -5.06
N VAL A 160 -11.58 -21.35 -5.12
CA VAL A 160 -12.32 -21.80 -3.95
C VAL A 160 -12.25 -23.32 -3.92
N GLU A 161 -11.53 -23.88 -2.96
CA GLU A 161 -11.38 -25.32 -2.81
C GLU A 161 -12.32 -25.82 -1.70
N ASP A 162 -13.02 -26.93 -1.95
CA ASP A 162 -13.74 -27.63 -0.88
C ASP A 162 -12.75 -28.42 -0.02
N LEU A 163 -12.76 -28.17 1.29
CA LEU A 163 -11.95 -28.88 2.28
C LEU A 163 -12.79 -29.88 3.09
N THR A 164 -14.07 -30.04 2.79
CA THR A 164 -14.98 -30.93 3.50
C THR A 164 -14.47 -32.38 3.43
N GLY A 165 -14.27 -33.01 4.60
CA GLY A 165 -13.88 -34.42 4.68
C GLY A 165 -12.42 -34.73 4.31
N SER A 166 -11.58 -33.74 4.05
CA SER A 166 -10.16 -33.95 3.76
C SER A 166 -9.37 -34.24 5.06
N ALA A 167 -9.37 -35.51 5.47
CA ALA A 167 -8.47 -36.14 6.44
C ALA A 167 -8.62 -35.88 7.96
N THR A 168 -9.49 -34.99 8.48
CA THR A 168 -9.48 -34.65 9.93
C THR A 168 -10.85 -34.41 10.61
N ASN A 169 -11.95 -35.01 10.15
CA ASN A 169 -13.30 -34.75 10.69
C ASN A 169 -13.69 -33.26 10.65
N VAL A 170 -13.16 -32.51 9.68
CA VAL A 170 -13.41 -31.07 9.54
C VAL A 170 -14.86 -30.88 9.08
N ALA A 171 -15.61 -30.08 9.85
CA ALA A 171 -16.93 -29.59 9.44
C ALA A 171 -16.84 -28.88 8.08
N GLN A 172 -17.93 -28.80 7.31
CA GLN A 172 -17.92 -28.28 5.94
C GLN A 172 -17.15 -26.95 5.84
N ALA A 173 -16.07 -26.93 5.07
CA ALA A 173 -15.15 -25.80 5.00
C ALA A 173 -14.66 -25.59 3.57
N LYS A 174 -14.43 -24.33 3.19
CA LYS A 174 -13.91 -23.93 1.88
C LYS A 174 -12.66 -23.09 2.06
N ALA A 175 -11.60 -23.35 1.30
CA ALA A 175 -10.43 -22.49 1.23
C ALA A 175 -10.58 -21.51 0.07
N ILE A 176 -10.43 -20.23 0.35
CA ILE A 176 -10.39 -19.16 -0.65
C ILE A 176 -8.93 -18.78 -0.84
N THR A 177 -8.41 -18.95 -2.05
CA THR A 177 -7.05 -18.54 -2.41
C THR A 177 -7.12 -17.47 -3.49
N MET A 178 -6.58 -16.29 -3.20
CA MET A 178 -6.41 -15.23 -4.19
C MET A 178 -4.94 -15.06 -4.49
N VAL A 179 -4.59 -15.05 -5.77
CA VAL A 179 -3.26 -14.68 -6.27
C VAL A 179 -3.43 -13.42 -7.09
N TYR A 180 -2.52 -12.46 -6.94
CA TYR A 180 -2.62 -11.21 -7.66
C TYR A 180 -1.26 -10.70 -8.13
N THR A 181 -1.28 -9.98 -9.24
CA THR A 181 -0.13 -9.25 -9.78
C THR A 181 -0.53 -7.83 -10.11
N TYR A 182 0.37 -6.89 -9.92
CA TYR A 182 0.19 -5.50 -10.33
C TYR A 182 1.51 -4.93 -10.85
N ALA A 183 1.42 -3.92 -11.70
CA ALA A 183 2.57 -3.22 -12.24
C ALA A 183 2.54 -1.75 -11.84
N ILE A 184 3.69 -1.23 -11.43
CA ILE A 184 3.92 0.17 -11.08
C ILE A 184 4.86 0.77 -12.12
N ARG A 185 4.57 1.98 -12.59
CA ARG A 185 5.51 2.74 -13.43
C ARG A 185 6.41 3.59 -12.54
N ASP A 186 7.67 3.19 -12.38
CA ASP A 186 8.71 3.92 -11.63
C ASP A 186 9.67 4.59 -12.62
N GLY A 187 9.58 5.92 -12.75
CA GLY A 187 10.55 6.70 -13.52
C GLY A 187 10.72 6.26 -14.98
N GLY A 188 9.65 5.74 -15.60
CA GLY A 188 9.64 5.24 -16.98
C GLY A 188 9.87 3.74 -17.14
N ARG A 189 10.19 3.00 -16.06
CA ARG A 189 10.27 1.54 -16.06
C ARG A 189 9.03 0.93 -15.42
N LEU A 190 8.53 -0.16 -15.98
CA LEU A 190 7.46 -0.96 -15.36
C LEU A 190 8.10 -1.95 -14.38
N ARG A 191 7.73 -1.83 -13.10
CA ARG A 191 8.11 -2.77 -12.06
C ARG A 191 6.87 -3.55 -11.63
N GLY A 192 6.95 -4.86 -11.82
CA GLY A 192 5.92 -5.79 -11.38
C GLY A 192 6.06 -6.18 -9.91
N SER A 193 4.93 -6.38 -9.26
CA SER A 193 4.85 -7.03 -7.94
C SER A 193 3.73 -8.06 -7.94
N ARG A 194 3.81 -8.99 -7.00
CA ARG A 194 2.92 -10.14 -6.91
C ARG A 194 2.73 -10.57 -5.47
N GLY A 195 1.57 -11.14 -5.18
CA GLY A 195 1.25 -11.67 -3.86
C GLY A 195 0.18 -12.74 -3.93
N SER A 196 -0.02 -13.41 -2.80
CA SER A 196 -1.17 -14.27 -2.59
C SER A 196 -1.71 -14.08 -1.18
N ILE A 197 -3.00 -14.29 -1.03
CA ILE A 197 -3.67 -14.38 0.26
C ILE A 197 -4.56 -15.60 0.25
N ARG A 198 -4.62 -16.30 1.38
CA ARG A 198 -5.46 -17.48 1.57
C ARG A 198 -6.26 -17.33 2.84
N SER A 199 -7.53 -17.69 2.78
CA SER A 199 -8.42 -17.75 3.94
C SER A 199 -9.20 -19.05 3.93
N ILE A 200 -9.65 -19.48 5.11
CA ILE A 200 -10.51 -20.64 5.27
C ILE A 200 -11.83 -20.14 5.83
N ARG A 201 -12.91 -20.63 5.25
CA ARG A 201 -14.27 -20.37 5.70
C ARG A 201 -14.91 -21.68 6.13
N SER A 202 -15.38 -21.74 7.36
CA SER A 202 -16.15 -22.85 7.90
C SER A 202 -17.66 -22.54 7.83
N VAL A 203 -18.49 -23.58 7.71
CA VAL A 203 -19.94 -23.48 7.93
C VAL A 203 -20.26 -23.18 9.41
N VAL A 204 -19.41 -23.66 10.32
CA VAL A 204 -19.58 -23.45 11.76
C VAL A 204 -19.01 -22.08 12.12
N PRO A 205 -19.79 -21.18 12.76
CA PRO A 205 -19.28 -19.91 13.23
C PRO A 205 -18.14 -20.12 14.22
N THR A 206 -16.97 -19.57 13.94
CA THR A 206 -15.87 -19.50 14.89
C THR A 206 -16.00 -18.16 15.63
N PHE A 207 -16.52 -18.20 16.86
CA PHE A 207 -16.57 -17.06 17.77
C PHE A 207 -15.21 -16.87 18.47
#